data_AF-A0A089GHS5-F1
#
_entry.id   AF-A0A089GHS5-F1
#
_cell.length_a   1.000
_cell.length_b   1.000
_cell.length_c   1.000
_cell.angle_alpha   90.00
_cell.angle_beta   90.00
_cell.angle_gamma   90.00
#
_symmetry.space_group_name_H-M   'P 1'
#
loop_
_entity.id
_entity.type
_entity.pdbx_description
1 polymer ?
#
loop_
_entity_poly.entity_id
_entity_poly.type
_entity_poly.pdbx_seq_one_letter_code
_entity_poly.pdbx_strand_id
1 'polypeptide(L)'
;MNVIIKAVVTASTLLMVSFSSFETSAQSPLLKEQIESIVIGKKATVGVAVWGPDDLEPLLINPFEKFPMQSVFKLHLAMLVLHQVDQGKLDLNQTVIVNRAKVLQNTWAPIMKAYQGDEFSVPVQQLLQYSVSH
;
A
#
# COMPACT_ATOMS: atom_id res chain seq x y z
N MET A 1 59.30 -19.76 12.59
CA MET A 1 57.94 -19.55 13.14
C MET A 1 57.50 -20.84 13.82
N ASN A 2 57.40 -20.83 15.16
CA ASN A 2 57.10 -22.02 15.97
C ASN A 2 55.79 -22.67 15.50
N VAL A 3 55.75 -24.01 15.50
CA VAL A 3 54.57 -24.82 15.15
C VAL A 3 53.33 -24.34 15.91
N ILE A 4 53.51 -23.92 17.15
CA ILE A 4 52.48 -23.35 18.02
C ILE A 4 51.90 -22.04 17.46
N ILE A 5 52.75 -21.14 16.93
CA ILE A 5 52.30 -19.86 16.36
C ILE A 5 51.51 -20.10 15.07
N LYS A 6 51.95 -21.04 14.23
CA LYS A 6 51.17 -21.44 13.04
C LYS A 6 49.83 -22.03 13.45
N ALA A 7 49.79 -22.93 14.43
CA ALA A 7 48.55 -23.54 14.90
C ALA A 7 47.57 -22.50 15.46
N VAL A 8 48.04 -21.54 16.25
CA VAL A 8 47.21 -20.45 16.79
C VAL A 8 46.68 -19.55 15.67
N VAL A 9 47.52 -19.15 14.71
CA VAL A 9 47.08 -18.32 13.57
C VAL A 9 46.06 -19.07 12.70
N THR A 10 46.26 -20.37 12.49
CA THR A 10 45.34 -21.20 11.69
C THR A 10 44.01 -21.44 12.41
N ALA A 11 44.02 -21.59 13.73
CA ALA A 11 42.81 -21.71 14.54
C ALA A 11 42.03 -20.39 14.57
N SER A 12 42.71 -19.24 14.66
CA SER A 12 42.09 -17.92 14.64
C SER A 12 41.45 -17.59 13.28
N THR A 13 42.08 -17.98 12.16
CA THR A 13 41.48 -17.81 10.83
C THR A 13 40.29 -18.74 10.60
N LEU A 14 40.31 -19.96 11.13
CA LEU A 14 39.18 -20.90 11.03
C LEU A 14 37.96 -20.44 11.85
N LEU A 15 38.19 -19.80 13.01
CA LEU A 15 37.12 -19.24 13.85
C LEU A 15 36.43 -18.04 13.19
N MET A 16 37.16 -17.23 12.42
CA MET A 16 36.62 -16.07 11.70
C MET A 16 35.72 -16.45 10.51
N VAL A 17 35.94 -17.61 9.88
CA VAL A 17 35.10 -18.10 8.75
C VAL A 17 33.73 -18.62 9.21
N SER A 18 33.56 -18.88 10.50
CA SER A 18 32.34 -19.47 11.06
C SER A 18 31.20 -18.46 11.31
N PHE A 19 31.43 -17.15 11.14
CA PHE A 19 30.37 -16.14 11.11
C PHE A 19 29.80 -16.01 9.69
N SER A 20 29.33 -17.13 9.13
CA SER A 20 28.41 -17.05 8.00
C SER A 20 27.08 -16.56 8.53
N SER A 21 26.79 -15.27 8.36
CA SER A 21 25.48 -14.70 8.62
C SER A 21 24.45 -15.53 7.86
N PHE A 22 23.63 -16.29 8.59
CA PHE A 22 22.41 -16.82 8.02
C PHE A 22 21.52 -15.61 7.72
N GLU A 23 21.49 -15.21 6.45
CA GLU A 23 20.49 -14.29 5.92
C GLU A 23 19.13 -14.98 6.06
N THR A 24 18.52 -14.90 7.24
CA THR A 24 17.14 -15.30 7.43
C THR A 24 16.27 -14.26 6.73
N SER A 25 15.95 -14.52 5.46
CA SER A 25 14.92 -13.77 4.77
C SER A 25 13.60 -13.99 5.50
N ALA A 26 13.08 -12.95 6.14
CA ALA A 26 11.76 -12.95 6.76
C ALA A 26 10.62 -13.17 5.74
N GLN A 27 10.92 -13.01 4.45
CA GLN A 27 9.97 -13.21 3.36
C GLN A 27 9.96 -14.68 2.90
N SER A 28 8.76 -15.22 2.65
CA SER A 28 8.57 -16.54 2.03
C SER A 28 9.10 -16.54 0.58
N PRO A 29 10.25 -17.19 0.28
CA PRO A 29 10.82 -17.19 -1.07
C PRO A 29 9.91 -17.90 -2.07
N LEU A 30 9.16 -18.91 -1.61
CA LEU A 30 8.21 -19.66 -2.43
C LEU A 30 7.06 -18.77 -2.93
N LEU A 31 6.47 -17.93 -2.06
CA LEU A 31 5.38 -17.04 -2.46
C LEU A 31 5.87 -16.00 -3.48
N LYS A 32 7.10 -15.50 -3.30
CA LYS A 32 7.72 -14.57 -4.23
C LYS A 32 7.84 -15.18 -5.63
N GLU A 33 8.40 -16.38 -5.73
CA GLU A 33 8.56 -17.10 -7.00
C GLU A 33 7.21 -17.37 -7.68
N GLN A 34 6.19 -17.76 -6.90
CA GLN A 34 4.83 -17.96 -7.41
C GLN A 34 4.25 -16.67 -8.00
N ILE A 35 4.38 -15.53 -7.33
CA ILE A 35 3.92 -14.23 -7.85
C ILE A 35 4.73 -13.84 -9.11
N GLU A 36 6.05 -14.00 -9.08
CA GLU A 36 6.92 -13.69 -10.22
C GLU A 36 6.56 -14.51 -11.47
N SER A 37 6.22 -15.80 -11.30
CA SER A 37 5.78 -16.67 -12.40
C SER A 37 4.51 -16.18 -13.10
N ILE A 38 3.63 -15.46 -12.38
CA ILE A 38 2.40 -14.87 -12.94
C ILE A 38 2.73 -13.63 -13.77
N VAL A 39 3.62 -12.77 -13.29
CA VAL A 39 3.89 -11.47 -13.90
C VAL A 39 4.92 -11.54 -15.04
N ILE A 40 5.82 -12.53 -15.02
CA ILE A 40 6.80 -12.75 -16.09
C ILE A 40 6.08 -12.98 -17.43
N GLY A 41 6.60 -12.34 -18.48
CA GLY A 41 6.07 -12.41 -19.84
C GLY A 41 4.81 -11.56 -20.09
N LYS A 42 4.27 -10.86 -19.08
CA LYS A 42 3.17 -9.90 -19.29
C LYS A 42 3.74 -8.56 -19.76
N LYS A 43 3.03 -7.91 -20.68
CA LYS A 43 3.40 -6.59 -21.23
C LYS A 43 2.98 -5.45 -20.28
N ALA A 44 3.45 -5.50 -19.03
CA ALA A 44 3.17 -4.51 -17.98
C ALA A 44 4.23 -4.55 -16.87
N THR A 45 4.42 -3.44 -16.17
CA THR A 45 5.20 -3.40 -14.92
C THR A 45 4.26 -3.59 -13.74
N VAL A 46 4.50 -4.60 -12.89
CA VAL A 46 3.58 -4.99 -11.82
C VAL A 46 4.26 -4.83 -10.46
N GLY A 47 3.69 -4.00 -9.58
CA GLY A 47 4.08 -3.90 -8.18
C GLY A 47 3.17 -4.75 -7.29
N VAL A 48 3.74 -5.44 -6.31
CA VAL A 48 2.97 -6.25 -5.35
C VAL A 48 3.53 -6.02 -3.94
N ALA A 49 2.64 -5.85 -2.96
CA ALA A 49 2.96 -5.86 -1.55
C ALA A 49 2.01 -6.83 -0.84
N VAL A 50 2.55 -7.81 -0.11
CA VAL A 50 1.77 -8.76 0.70
C VAL A 50 2.30 -8.73 2.11
N TRP A 51 1.40 -8.59 3.09
CA TRP A 51 1.74 -8.62 4.50
C TRP A 51 0.73 -9.49 5.24
N GLY A 52 1.16 -10.68 5.65
CA GLY A 52 0.38 -11.56 6.50
C GLY A 52 0.39 -11.08 7.96
N PRO A 53 -0.59 -11.51 8.79
CA PRO A 53 -0.70 -11.08 10.19
C PRO A 53 0.48 -11.53 11.07
N ASP A 54 1.14 -12.63 10.71
CA ASP A 54 2.29 -13.19 11.46
C ASP A 54 3.65 -12.88 10.80
N ASP A 55 3.64 -12.21 9.64
CA ASP A 55 4.88 -11.87 8.93
C ASP A 55 5.52 -10.63 9.58
N LEU A 56 6.84 -10.71 9.83
CA LEU A 56 7.59 -9.59 10.41
C LEU A 56 7.75 -8.42 9.41
N GLU A 57 7.86 -8.73 8.12
CA GLU A 57 8.09 -7.76 7.05
C GLU A 57 7.22 -8.08 5.83
N PRO A 58 6.74 -7.08 5.07
CA PRO A 58 5.99 -7.34 3.86
C PRO A 58 6.87 -7.95 2.76
N LEU A 59 6.29 -8.84 1.96
CA LEU A 59 6.86 -9.29 0.68
C LEU A 59 6.60 -8.22 -0.38
N LEU A 60 7.65 -7.77 -1.06
CA LEU A 60 7.59 -6.72 -2.09
C LEU A 60 8.11 -7.21 -3.44
N ILE A 61 7.37 -6.91 -4.51
CA ILE A 61 7.79 -7.04 -5.91
C ILE A 61 7.87 -5.63 -6.52
N ASN A 62 8.97 -5.31 -7.19
CA ASN A 62 9.28 -3.97 -7.73
C ASN A 62 9.23 -2.84 -6.68
N PRO A 63 9.96 -2.94 -5.55
CA PRO A 63 9.85 -2.00 -4.43
C PRO A 63 10.34 -0.58 -4.73
N PHE A 64 11.14 -0.39 -5.79
CA PHE A 64 11.72 0.91 -6.14
C PHE A 64 10.94 1.66 -7.23
N GLU A 65 9.91 1.03 -7.80
CA GLU A 65 9.09 1.60 -8.87
C GLU A 65 8.01 2.54 -8.31
N LYS A 66 7.64 3.58 -9.07
CA LYS A 66 6.60 4.54 -8.68
C LYS A 66 5.32 4.27 -9.45
N PHE A 67 4.30 3.75 -8.77
CA PHE A 67 3.02 3.42 -9.40
C PHE A 67 2.00 4.56 -9.30
N PRO A 68 1.20 4.81 -10.35
CA PRO A 68 0.09 5.75 -10.28
C PRO A 68 -1.04 5.16 -9.43
N MET A 69 -1.47 5.89 -8.38
CA MET A 69 -2.51 5.39 -7.47
C MET A 69 -3.90 5.34 -8.11
N GLN A 70 -4.20 6.23 -9.07
CA GLN A 70 -5.58 6.45 -9.53
C GLN A 70 -6.54 6.59 -8.34
N SER A 71 -7.75 6.03 -8.40
CA SER A 71 -8.72 6.10 -7.30
C SER A 71 -8.28 5.45 -5.98
N VAL A 72 -7.17 4.72 -5.90
CA VAL A 72 -6.64 4.17 -4.63
C VAL A 72 -6.36 5.28 -3.61
N PHE A 73 -5.97 6.48 -4.08
CA PHE A 73 -5.72 7.61 -3.19
C PHE A 73 -6.95 8.04 -2.37
N LYS A 74 -8.18 7.71 -2.82
CA LYS A 74 -9.42 8.08 -2.14
C LYS A 74 -9.55 7.40 -0.77
N LEU A 75 -8.90 6.26 -0.55
CA LEU A 75 -8.78 5.66 0.78
C LEU A 75 -8.13 6.63 1.77
N HIS A 76 -7.01 7.25 1.37
CA HIS A 76 -6.25 8.19 2.21
C HIS A 76 -7.04 9.50 2.42
N LEU A 77 -7.74 9.98 1.38
CA LEU A 77 -8.64 11.11 1.50
C LEU A 77 -9.77 10.84 2.50
N ALA A 78 -10.38 9.65 2.44
CA ALA A 78 -11.42 9.24 3.38
C ALA A 78 -10.90 9.17 4.82
N MET A 79 -9.70 8.61 5.03
CA MET A 79 -9.04 8.60 6.34
C MET A 79 -8.84 10.02 6.89
N LEU A 80 -8.40 10.97 6.04
CA LEU A 80 -8.25 12.37 6.44
C LEU A 80 -9.58 13.00 6.85
N VAL A 81 -10.65 12.80 6.06
CA VAL A 81 -11.97 13.35 6.38
C VAL A 81 -12.52 12.75 7.67
N LEU A 82 -12.40 11.44 7.87
CA LEU A 82 -12.82 10.77 9.10
C LEU A 82 -12.00 11.23 10.31
N HIS A 83 -10.68 11.42 10.15
CA HIS A 83 -9.85 11.99 11.21
C HIS A 83 -10.30 13.41 11.62
N GLN A 84 -10.74 14.22 10.66
CA GLN A 84 -11.28 15.55 10.93
C GLN A 84 -12.65 15.48 11.63
N VAL A 85 -13.44 14.43 11.38
CA VAL A 85 -14.66 14.12 12.15
C VAL A 85 -14.31 13.74 13.58
N ASP A 86 -13.34 12.84 13.79
CA ASP A 86 -12.88 12.42 15.13
C ASP A 86 -12.38 13.61 15.96
N GLN A 87 -11.78 14.61 15.30
CA GLN A 87 -11.33 15.86 15.92
C GLN A 87 -12.46 16.87 16.17
N GLY A 88 -13.71 16.56 15.83
CA GLY A 88 -14.87 17.46 15.96
C GLY A 88 -14.84 18.65 15.01
N LYS A 89 -13.98 18.64 13.97
CA LYS A 89 -13.87 19.72 12.97
C LYS A 89 -14.87 19.56 11.83
N LEU A 90 -15.37 18.34 11.63
CA LEU A 90 -16.40 18.00 10.66
C LEU A 90 -17.47 17.13 11.35
N ASP A 91 -18.69 17.17 10.83
CA ASP A 91 -19.77 16.23 11.16
C ASP A 91 -20.09 15.40 9.91
N LEU A 92 -20.38 14.11 10.10
CA LEU A 92 -20.78 13.20 9.02
C LEU A 92 -22.14 13.57 8.41
N ASN A 93 -23.01 14.22 9.17
CA ASN A 93 -24.33 14.65 8.76
C ASN A 93 -24.36 16.07 8.20
N GLN A 94 -23.27 16.85 8.31
CA GLN A 94 -23.20 18.14 7.64
C GLN A 94 -23.32 17.93 6.13
N THR A 95 -24.00 18.86 5.45
CA THR A 95 -24.31 18.72 4.03
C THR A 95 -23.48 19.66 3.16
N VAL A 96 -23.19 19.20 1.95
CA VAL A 96 -22.63 20.00 0.87
C VAL A 96 -23.70 20.21 -0.19
N ILE A 97 -23.90 21.45 -0.61
CA ILE A 97 -24.76 21.77 -1.75
C ILE A 97 -23.99 21.44 -3.03
N VAL A 98 -24.55 20.54 -3.82
CA VAL A 98 -24.02 20.11 -5.11
C VAL A 98 -24.84 20.76 -6.20
N ASN A 99 -24.20 21.64 -6.97
CA ASN A 99 -24.79 22.23 -8.17
C ASN A 99 -24.30 21.47 -9.41
N ARG A 100 -25.21 20.83 -10.13
CA ARG A 100 -24.92 19.96 -11.28
C ARG A 100 -24.18 20.68 -12.38
N ALA A 101 -24.42 21.98 -12.60
CA ALA A 101 -23.76 22.75 -13.64
C ALA A 101 -22.33 23.20 -13.25
N LYS A 102 -21.94 23.06 -11.98
CA LYS A 102 -20.64 23.51 -11.45
C LYS A 102 -19.66 22.39 -11.15
N VAL A 103 -20.14 21.16 -11.03
CA VAL A 103 -19.26 19.99 -10.88
C VAL A 103 -18.66 19.57 -12.22
N LEU A 104 -17.58 18.79 -12.16
CA LEU A 104 -16.95 18.22 -13.36
C LEU A 104 -17.96 17.36 -14.13
N GLN A 105 -18.15 17.67 -15.41
CA GLN A 105 -19.00 16.91 -16.32
C GLN A 105 -18.23 15.77 -17.00
N ASN A 106 -18.97 14.81 -17.55
CA ASN A 106 -18.43 13.69 -18.33
C ASN A 106 -17.35 12.87 -17.61
N THR A 107 -17.61 12.53 -16.35
CA THR A 107 -16.76 11.69 -15.51
C THR A 107 -17.57 10.60 -14.81
N TRP A 108 -16.89 9.63 -14.20
CA TRP A 108 -17.53 8.64 -13.35
C TRP A 108 -17.99 9.27 -12.03
N ALA A 109 -19.29 9.58 -11.95
CA ALA A 109 -19.92 10.17 -10.75
C ALA A 109 -21.31 9.55 -10.48
N PRO A 110 -21.39 8.33 -9.91
CA PRO A 110 -22.66 7.66 -9.62
C PRO A 110 -23.61 8.49 -8.74
N ILE A 111 -23.06 9.33 -7.86
CA ILE A 111 -23.83 10.23 -6.99
C ILE A 111 -24.74 11.18 -7.77
N MET A 112 -24.32 11.60 -8.98
CA MET A 112 -25.12 12.49 -9.82
C MET A 112 -26.37 11.83 -10.39
N LYS A 113 -26.43 10.49 -10.37
CA LYS A 113 -27.60 9.69 -10.79
C LYS A 113 -28.53 9.36 -9.63
N ALA A 114 -28.03 9.42 -8.38
CA ALA A 114 -28.81 9.12 -7.18
C ALA A 114 -29.74 10.27 -6.77
N TYR A 115 -29.46 11.49 -7.24
CA TYR A 115 -30.22 12.70 -6.92
C TYR A 115 -30.82 13.32 -8.18
N GLN A 116 -32.08 13.75 -8.06
CA GLN A 116 -32.80 14.51 -9.08
C GLN A 116 -32.60 16.01 -8.89
N GLY A 117 -32.85 16.78 -9.95
CA GLY A 117 -32.70 18.24 -9.96
C GLY A 117 -31.30 18.74 -10.28
N ASP A 118 -31.21 20.06 -10.49
CA ASP A 118 -29.99 20.77 -10.83
C ASP A 118 -29.14 21.13 -9.60
N GLU A 119 -29.77 21.16 -8.42
CA GLU A 119 -29.10 21.42 -7.15
C GLU A 119 -29.70 20.53 -6.05
N PHE A 120 -28.84 19.92 -5.24
CA PHE A 120 -29.25 19.03 -4.14
C PHE A 120 -28.21 19.03 -3.02
N SER A 121 -28.62 18.65 -1.81
CA SER A 121 -27.73 18.57 -0.63
C SER A 121 -27.36 17.13 -0.33
N VAL A 122 -26.07 16.87 -0.09
CA VAL A 122 -25.54 15.54 0.23
C VAL A 122 -24.76 15.58 1.53
N PRO A 123 -25.04 14.68 2.51
CA PRO A 123 -24.26 14.62 3.74
C PRO A 123 -22.87 14.03 3.51
N VAL A 124 -21.89 14.44 4.33
CA VAL A 124 -20.49 13.96 4.23
C VAL A 124 -20.38 12.44 4.29
N GLN A 125 -21.18 11.75 5.10
CA GLN A 125 -21.20 10.28 5.16
C GLN A 125 -21.43 9.64 3.78
N GLN A 126 -22.31 10.24 2.97
CA GLN A 126 -22.67 9.70 1.67
C GLN A 126 -21.64 10.11 0.62
N LEU A 127 -21.05 11.31 0.73
CA LEU A 127 -19.89 11.68 -0.10
C LEU A 127 -18.73 10.69 0.10
N LEU A 128 -18.46 10.27 1.34
CA LEU A 128 -17.45 9.25 1.65
C LEU A 128 -17.83 7.89 1.05
N GLN A 129 -19.06 7.43 1.25
CA GLN A 129 -19.55 6.18 0.67
C GLN A 129 -19.39 6.15 -0.86
N TYR A 130 -19.82 7.20 -1.56
CA TYR A 130 -19.67 7.30 -3.02
C TYR A 130 -18.23 7.47 -3.50
N SER A 131 -17.32 7.96 -2.66
CA SER A 131 -15.92 8.09 -3.03
C SER A 131 -15.15 6.78 -2.86
N VAL A 132 -15.52 5.96 -1.87
CA VAL A 132 -14.78 4.75 -1.48
C VAL A 132 -15.36 3.49 -2.10
N SER A 133 -16.69 3.38 -2.19
CA SER A 133 -17.40 2.14 -2.56
C SER A 133 -17.95 2.13 -3.99
N HIS A 134 -17.86 3.24 -4.72
CA HIS A 134 -18.46 3.43 -6.05
C HIS A 134 -17.48 4.05 -7.05
#